data_AF-A0A078AQ86-F1
#
_entry.id   AF-A0A078AQ86-F1
#
_cell.length_a   1.000
_cell.length_b   1.000
_cell.length_c   1.000
_cell.angle_alpha   90.00
_cell.angle_beta   90.00
_cell.angle_gamma   90.00
#
_symmetry.space_group_name_H-M   'P 1'
#
loop_
_entity.id
_entity.type
_entity.pdbx_description
1 polymer ?
#
loop_
_entity_poly.entity_id
_entity_poly.type
_entity_poly.pdbx_seq_one_letter_code
_entity_poly.pdbx_strand_id
1 'polypeptide(L)'
;MSRQNGGAIYCKNCQMKQFELNRFTNIMAQNGGAIYIDNSVIDTIEFIDNELSYSIGVEKGGFIYINDTYQTEGQLGVVIRSQNIEVMNFEWLGGQFGSLLYFESNRSLDFLLQNAQLLRNDDQSYEEGFVLFSNQNRQIEPEQGVTQQMKTSQNLNLNFTMKNVNSPGYGVIKQGGVVKVKNKIDNFFIQIIDSQIEALYTLLDDKMINTNGTGIFCHTYYSIHVLIENSSISSVANNNGAGGFMYLEASIVNVNIKASQFEWITSRLEGGFAMIVSQIEKWNSGILRYTKFQRYNRGLQLF
;
A
#
# COMPACT_ATOMS: atom_id res chain seq x y z
N MET A 1 25.73 -1.70 15.46
CA MET A 1 24.56 -2.60 15.39
C MET A 1 24.64 -3.35 14.07
N SER A 2 24.66 -4.68 14.09
CA SER A 2 24.69 -5.50 12.87
C SER A 2 23.37 -5.32 12.13
N ARG A 3 23.43 -4.90 10.85
CA ARG A 3 22.27 -4.80 9.96
C ARG A 3 21.78 -6.22 9.63
N GLN A 4 20.93 -6.79 10.49
CA GLN A 4 20.35 -8.11 10.24
C GLN A 4 19.20 -7.98 9.25
N ASN A 5 19.21 -8.80 8.21
CA ASN A 5 18.25 -8.78 7.12
C ASN A 5 17.62 -10.17 7.06
N GLY A 6 16.29 -10.26 7.01
CA GLY A 6 15.58 -11.54 6.90
C GLY A 6 15.72 -12.36 8.18
N GLY A 7 14.97 -12.01 9.23
CA GLY A 7 15.16 -12.57 10.57
C GLY A 7 15.03 -14.09 10.64
N ALA A 8 14.22 -14.69 9.75
CA ALA A 8 14.26 -16.12 9.48
C ALA A 8 14.95 -16.46 8.16
N ILE A 9 14.64 -15.72 7.08
CA ILE A 9 15.10 -16.06 5.73
C ILE A 9 15.68 -14.84 5.03
N TYR A 10 16.94 -14.97 4.62
CA TYR A 10 17.57 -14.06 3.66
C TYR A 10 17.82 -14.81 2.34
N CYS A 11 17.13 -14.40 1.29
CA CYS A 11 17.30 -14.93 -0.06
C CYS A 11 18.02 -13.89 -0.92
N LYS A 12 19.16 -14.26 -1.51
CA LYS A 12 19.89 -13.43 -2.47
C LYS A 12 19.99 -14.13 -3.81
N ASN A 13 19.53 -13.49 -4.87
CA ASN A 13 19.54 -14.02 -6.23
C ASN A 13 18.94 -15.44 -6.32
N CYS A 14 17.89 -15.70 -5.54
CA CYS A 14 17.33 -17.04 -5.37
C CYS A 14 15.86 -17.11 -5.82
N GLN A 15 15.38 -18.33 -6.05
CA GLN A 15 13.99 -18.60 -6.44
C GLN A 15 13.22 -19.12 -5.22
N MET A 16 12.27 -18.35 -4.70
CA MET A 16 11.36 -18.77 -3.63
C MET A 16 9.92 -18.71 -4.12
N LYS A 17 9.37 -19.85 -4.56
CA LYS A 17 8.05 -19.86 -5.19
C LYS A 17 6.90 -19.84 -4.19
N GLN A 18 7.04 -20.56 -3.08
CA GLN A 18 5.91 -20.82 -2.19
C GLN A 18 6.36 -21.08 -0.75
N PHE A 19 5.56 -20.59 0.19
CA PHE A 19 5.57 -20.92 1.60
C PHE A 19 4.16 -21.35 2.00
N GLU A 20 4.02 -22.55 2.55
CA GLU A 20 2.72 -23.11 2.91
C GLU A 20 2.74 -23.64 4.34
N LEU A 21 1.70 -23.33 5.12
CA LEU A 21 1.50 -23.85 6.49
C LEU A 21 2.68 -23.58 7.45
N ASN A 22 3.36 -22.45 7.30
CA ASN A 22 4.42 -22.05 8.22
C ASN A 22 3.89 -21.12 9.30
N ARG A 23 4.61 -21.11 10.43
CA ARG A 23 4.36 -20.20 11.53
C ARG A 23 5.62 -19.36 11.80
N PHE A 24 5.50 -18.05 11.64
CA PHE A 24 6.56 -17.09 11.94
C PHE A 24 6.26 -16.39 13.26
N THR A 25 7.03 -16.71 14.31
CA THR A 25 6.81 -16.17 15.65
C THR A 25 8.07 -15.55 16.25
N ASN A 26 7.94 -14.39 16.89
CA ASN A 26 9.01 -13.72 17.63
C ASN A 26 10.27 -13.50 16.78
N ILE A 27 10.07 -12.95 15.58
CA ILE A 27 11.15 -12.71 14.63
C ILE A 27 11.42 -11.21 14.55
N MET A 28 12.69 -10.84 14.68
CA MET A 28 13.11 -9.45 14.62
C MET A 28 14.33 -9.31 13.71
N ALA A 29 14.27 -8.34 12.80
CA ALA A 29 15.39 -7.98 11.93
C ALA A 29 15.39 -6.47 11.67
N GLN A 30 16.50 -5.94 11.13
CA GLN A 30 16.51 -4.55 10.65
C GLN A 30 15.57 -4.37 9.47
N ASN A 31 15.63 -5.28 8.49
CA ASN A 31 14.74 -5.28 7.34
C ASN A 31 14.25 -6.70 7.03
N GLY A 32 12.99 -6.82 6.61
CA GLY A 32 12.34 -8.10 6.34
C GLY A 32 12.27 -8.91 7.63
N GLY A 33 11.37 -8.50 8.54
CA GLY A 33 11.30 -9.05 9.90
C GLY A 33 11.37 -10.57 9.89
N ALA A 34 10.57 -11.24 9.06
CA ALA A 34 10.77 -12.66 8.77
C ALA A 34 11.63 -12.90 7.51
N ILE A 35 11.31 -12.23 6.40
CA ILE A 35 11.86 -12.57 5.08
C ILE A 35 12.42 -11.34 4.39
N TYR A 36 13.67 -11.44 3.93
CA TYR A 36 14.29 -10.51 3.01
C TYR A 36 14.60 -11.22 1.69
N ILE A 37 14.11 -10.66 0.58
CA ILE A 37 14.41 -11.09 -0.78
C ILE A 37 15.23 -10.02 -1.50
N ASP A 38 16.48 -10.35 -1.85
CA ASP A 38 17.41 -9.50 -2.59
C ASP A 38 17.55 -10.04 -4.02
N ASN A 39 16.85 -9.40 -4.94
CA ASN A 39 16.75 -9.71 -6.38
C ASN A 39 16.11 -11.06 -6.65
N SER A 40 14.79 -11.03 -6.74
CA SER A 40 13.99 -12.20 -7.08
C SER A 40 14.19 -12.57 -8.55
N VAL A 41 14.47 -13.84 -8.81
CA VAL A 41 14.60 -14.39 -10.17
C VAL A 41 13.36 -15.18 -10.61
N ILE A 42 12.20 -14.83 -10.03
CA ILE A 42 10.89 -15.44 -10.33
C ILE A 42 9.81 -14.38 -10.53
N ASP A 43 8.71 -14.82 -11.12
CA ASP A 43 7.56 -13.97 -11.43
C ASP A 43 6.53 -13.93 -10.32
N THR A 44 6.40 -14.95 -9.47
CA THR A 44 5.40 -14.96 -8.39
C THR A 44 5.88 -15.70 -7.15
N ILE A 45 5.54 -15.15 -5.98
CA ILE A 45 5.80 -15.73 -4.66
C ILE A 45 4.46 -15.89 -3.94
N GLU A 46 4.16 -17.09 -3.46
CA GLU A 46 2.94 -17.39 -2.73
C GLU A 46 3.20 -17.69 -1.24
N PHE A 47 2.33 -17.16 -0.39
CA PHE A 47 2.23 -17.45 1.03
C PHE A 47 0.82 -17.99 1.29
N ILE A 48 0.72 -19.30 1.49
CA ILE A 48 -0.55 -20.02 1.65
C ILE A 48 -0.69 -20.48 3.10
N ASP A 49 -1.80 -20.14 3.74
CA ASP A 49 -2.14 -20.63 5.08
C ASP A 49 -1.02 -20.44 6.12
N ASN A 50 -0.28 -19.33 6.04
CA ASN A 50 0.79 -19.04 7.00
C ASN A 50 0.24 -18.21 8.17
N GLU A 51 0.81 -18.42 9.35
CA GLU A 51 0.51 -17.66 10.56
C GLU A 51 1.68 -16.75 10.93
N LEU A 52 1.36 -15.52 11.36
CA LEU A 52 2.35 -14.56 11.81
C LEU A 52 1.96 -13.95 13.14
N SER A 53 2.91 -13.97 14.07
CA SER A 53 2.75 -13.28 15.35
C SER A 53 4.09 -12.70 15.80
N TYR A 54 4.13 -11.41 16.13
CA TYR A 54 5.36 -10.76 16.59
C TYR A 54 6.50 -10.86 15.57
N SER A 55 6.26 -10.36 14.35
CA SER A 55 7.28 -10.22 13.30
C SER A 55 7.58 -8.75 13.08
N ILE A 56 8.79 -8.32 13.45
CA ILE A 56 9.15 -6.90 13.50
C ILE A 56 10.38 -6.65 12.62
N GLY A 57 10.18 -5.85 11.58
CA GLY A 57 11.25 -5.15 10.88
C GLY A 57 11.48 -3.80 11.55
N VAL A 58 12.71 -3.47 11.95
CA VAL A 58 12.96 -2.17 12.59
C VAL A 58 12.73 -1.01 11.61
N GLU A 59 13.11 -1.18 10.34
CA GLU A 59 12.98 -0.15 9.31
C GLU A 59 11.98 -0.53 8.22
N LYS A 60 12.25 -1.60 7.46
CA LYS A 60 11.49 -1.93 6.25
C LYS A 60 10.96 -3.36 6.29
N GLY A 61 9.69 -3.57 5.97
CA GLY A 61 9.14 -4.91 5.75
C GLY A 61 9.01 -5.67 7.06
N GLY A 62 7.90 -5.51 7.78
CA GLY A 62 7.72 -6.21 9.06
C GLY A 62 7.57 -7.71 8.93
N PHE A 63 6.88 -8.16 7.88
CA PHE A 63 6.95 -9.54 7.43
C PHE A 63 7.98 -9.70 6.31
N ILE A 64 7.73 -9.06 5.17
CA ILE A 64 8.51 -9.25 3.94
C ILE A 64 9.15 -7.93 3.50
N TYR A 65 10.44 -7.97 3.20
CA TYR A 65 11.11 -6.96 2.40
C TYR A 65 11.59 -7.57 1.08
N ILE A 66 11.15 -7.00 -0.04
CA ILE A 66 11.66 -7.32 -1.38
C ILE A 66 12.43 -6.13 -1.92
N ASN A 67 13.72 -6.34 -2.19
CA ASN A 67 14.59 -5.45 -2.95
C ASN A 67 14.88 -6.09 -4.30
N ASP A 68 14.15 -5.71 -5.34
CA ASP A 68 14.32 -6.22 -6.71
C ASP A 68 14.68 -5.06 -7.67
N THR A 69 15.77 -4.38 -7.35
CA THR A 69 16.24 -3.17 -8.05
C THR A 69 17.19 -3.45 -9.21
N TYR A 70 17.63 -4.70 -9.39
CA TYR A 70 18.46 -5.09 -10.52
C TYR A 70 17.64 -5.56 -11.74
N GLN A 71 16.40 -6.02 -11.53
CA GLN A 71 15.50 -6.39 -12.61
C GLN A 71 14.78 -5.14 -13.13
N THR A 72 14.79 -4.95 -14.45
CA THR A 72 14.34 -3.72 -15.11
C THR A 72 13.13 -3.95 -16.01
N GLU A 73 12.60 -5.17 -16.05
CA GLU A 73 11.46 -5.53 -16.88
C GLU A 73 10.57 -6.58 -16.18
N GLY A 74 9.31 -6.64 -16.63
CA GLY A 74 8.33 -7.59 -16.14
C GLY A 74 7.57 -7.14 -14.88
N GLN A 75 6.89 -8.11 -14.30
CA GLN A 75 5.96 -7.94 -13.18
C GLN A 75 6.24 -9.01 -12.14
N LEU A 76 6.30 -8.62 -10.87
CA LEU A 76 6.38 -9.56 -9.75
C LEU A 76 4.99 -9.71 -9.11
N GLY A 77 4.55 -10.94 -8.93
CA GLY A 77 3.39 -11.32 -8.17
C GLY A 77 3.77 -11.64 -6.72
N VAL A 78 3.02 -11.12 -5.75
CA VAL A 78 3.10 -11.51 -4.35
C VAL A 78 1.70 -11.83 -3.88
N VAL A 79 1.47 -13.11 -3.55
CA VAL A 79 0.16 -13.62 -3.16
C VAL A 79 0.23 -14.09 -1.72
N ILE A 80 -0.60 -13.53 -0.85
CA ILE A 80 -0.76 -13.93 0.54
C ILE A 80 -2.22 -14.32 0.72
N ARG A 81 -2.51 -15.61 0.88
CA ARG A 81 -3.89 -16.11 0.93
C ARG A 81 -4.10 -17.27 1.88
N SER A 82 -5.27 -17.32 2.51
CA SER A 82 -5.80 -18.55 3.09
C SER A 82 -6.61 -19.34 2.06
N GLN A 83 -6.34 -20.63 1.91
CA GLN A 83 -7.18 -21.57 1.15
C GLN A 83 -8.29 -22.16 1.99
N ASN A 84 -8.03 -22.35 3.28
CA ASN A 84 -9.02 -22.82 4.22
C ASN A 84 -9.94 -21.65 4.60
N ILE A 85 -11.21 -21.92 4.92
CA ILE A 85 -12.17 -20.89 5.38
C ILE A 85 -11.66 -20.19 6.65
N GLU A 86 -10.69 -20.82 7.34
CA GLU A 86 -9.95 -20.24 8.45
C GLU A 86 -9.09 -19.07 7.98
N VAL A 87 -9.27 -17.93 8.64
CA VAL A 87 -8.61 -16.67 8.27
C VAL A 87 -7.16 -16.71 8.76
N MET A 88 -6.19 -16.37 7.90
CA MET A 88 -4.79 -16.23 8.34
C MET A 88 -4.70 -15.09 9.35
N ASN A 89 -4.11 -15.34 10.51
CA ASN A 89 -3.94 -14.33 11.54
C ASN A 89 -2.53 -13.73 11.46
N PHE A 90 -2.47 -12.42 11.25
CA PHE A 90 -1.26 -11.63 11.35
C PHE A 90 -1.38 -10.69 12.53
N GLU A 91 -0.61 -10.97 13.57
CA GLU A 91 -0.62 -10.21 14.81
C GLU A 91 0.73 -9.54 15.06
N TRP A 92 0.72 -8.32 15.57
CA TRP A 92 1.93 -7.61 16.00
C TRP A 92 3.01 -7.53 14.89
N LEU A 93 2.59 -7.13 13.70
CA LEU A 93 3.51 -6.77 12.63
C LEU A 93 4.08 -5.38 12.93
N GLY A 94 5.39 -5.21 12.76
CA GLY A 94 6.05 -3.93 12.98
C GLY A 94 6.96 -3.56 11.82
N GLY A 95 6.97 -2.30 11.43
CA GLY A 95 7.86 -1.77 10.40
C GLY A 95 7.59 -0.31 10.13
N GLN A 96 8.63 0.53 10.22
CA GLN A 96 8.46 1.96 9.91
C GLN A 96 7.88 2.16 8.49
N PHE A 97 8.26 1.29 7.57
CA PHE A 97 7.72 1.24 6.21
C PHE A 97 7.31 -0.19 5.84
N GLY A 98 6.04 -0.42 5.51
CA GLY A 98 5.61 -1.73 5.00
C GLY A 98 5.56 -2.82 6.07
N SER A 99 4.69 -2.72 7.07
CA SER A 99 4.61 -3.67 8.18
C SER A 99 4.31 -5.10 7.71
N LEU A 100 3.48 -5.28 6.69
CA LEU A 100 3.36 -6.56 6.00
C LEU A 100 4.38 -6.66 4.85
N LEU A 101 4.33 -5.76 3.87
CA LEU A 101 5.22 -5.79 2.72
C LEU A 101 5.87 -4.42 2.45
N TYR A 102 7.20 -4.42 2.39
CA TYR A 102 7.96 -3.36 1.74
C TYR A 102 8.48 -3.84 0.39
N PHE A 103 8.11 -3.14 -0.68
CA PHE A 103 8.49 -3.47 -2.05
C PHE A 103 9.32 -2.33 -2.66
N GLU A 104 10.60 -2.60 -2.92
CA GLU A 104 11.52 -1.70 -3.61
C GLU A 104 12.02 -2.39 -4.86
N SER A 105 11.63 -1.88 -6.03
CA SER A 105 11.90 -2.54 -7.29
C SER A 105 11.81 -1.56 -8.45
N ASN A 106 12.36 -1.94 -9.60
CA ASN A 106 12.03 -1.27 -10.84
C ASN A 106 10.93 -2.01 -11.61
N ARG A 107 10.36 -3.12 -11.15
CA ARG A 107 9.30 -3.87 -11.86
C ARG A 107 7.89 -3.42 -11.48
N SER A 108 6.90 -3.84 -12.27
CA SER A 108 5.49 -3.80 -11.85
C SER A 108 5.23 -4.78 -10.70
N LEU A 109 4.21 -4.52 -9.89
CA LEU A 109 3.79 -5.39 -8.78
C LEU A 109 2.32 -5.79 -8.90
N ASP A 110 2.05 -7.09 -8.77
CA ASP A 110 0.73 -7.66 -8.54
C ASP A 110 0.65 -8.22 -7.12
N PHE A 111 0.00 -7.50 -6.23
CA PHE A 111 -0.16 -7.88 -4.84
C PHE A 111 -1.59 -8.35 -4.57
N LEU A 112 -1.73 -9.56 -4.02
CA LEU A 112 -3.00 -10.11 -3.55
C LEU A 112 -2.89 -10.47 -2.07
N LEU A 113 -3.74 -9.86 -1.24
CA LEU A 113 -4.00 -10.28 0.12
C LEU A 113 -5.44 -10.79 0.22
N GLN A 114 -5.61 -12.05 0.62
CA GLN A 114 -6.93 -12.68 0.65
C GLN A 114 -7.15 -13.53 1.90
N ASN A 115 -8.37 -13.47 2.46
CA ASN A 115 -8.79 -14.30 3.60
C ASN A 115 -7.82 -14.14 4.80
N ALA A 116 -7.58 -12.89 5.22
CA ALA A 116 -6.61 -12.57 6.26
C ALA A 116 -7.21 -11.66 7.35
N GLN A 117 -6.70 -11.79 8.57
CA GLN A 117 -7.03 -10.98 9.72
C GLN A 117 -5.76 -10.26 10.19
N LEU A 118 -5.81 -8.94 10.24
CA LEU A 118 -4.72 -8.10 10.71
C LEU A 118 -5.09 -7.60 12.11
N LEU A 119 -4.46 -8.16 13.14
CA LEU A 119 -4.83 -7.97 14.54
C LEU A 119 -3.76 -7.21 15.32
N ARG A 120 -4.20 -6.38 16.28
CA ARG A 120 -3.39 -5.85 17.39
C ARG A 120 -2.04 -5.27 16.92
N ASN A 121 -2.11 -4.27 16.04
CA ASN A 121 -0.93 -3.55 15.56
C ASN A 121 -0.86 -2.11 16.09
N ASP A 122 -1.64 -1.81 17.13
CA ASP A 122 -1.86 -0.49 17.70
C ASP A 122 -0.66 0.09 18.48
N ASP A 123 0.30 -0.74 18.85
CA ASP A 123 1.49 -0.34 19.62
C ASP A 123 2.66 0.17 18.74
N GLN A 124 2.58 0.04 17.42
CA GLN A 124 3.63 0.53 16.52
C GLN A 124 3.28 1.95 16.04
N SER A 125 3.89 2.95 16.66
CA SER A 125 3.73 4.34 16.22
C SER A 125 4.55 4.65 14.97
N TYR A 126 3.98 5.43 14.04
CA TYR A 126 4.65 6.06 12.88
C TYR A 126 4.86 5.22 11.62
N GLU A 127 4.05 4.19 11.42
CA GLU A 127 4.16 3.36 10.22
C GLU A 127 3.60 4.06 8.98
N GLU A 128 4.27 3.85 7.85
CA GLU A 128 3.82 4.26 6.53
C GLU A 128 3.61 3.01 5.67
N GLY A 129 2.46 2.89 4.99
CA GLY A 129 2.22 1.72 4.14
C GLY A 129 2.02 0.42 4.92
N PHE A 130 1.20 0.38 5.99
CA PHE A 130 1.11 -0.78 6.89
C PHE A 130 0.99 -2.12 6.13
N VAL A 131 0.03 -2.28 5.21
CA VAL A 131 -0.06 -3.50 4.40
C VAL A 131 0.98 -3.48 3.28
N LEU A 132 1.04 -2.40 2.50
CA LEU A 132 2.02 -2.25 1.43
C LEU A 132 2.65 -0.86 1.42
N PHE A 133 3.98 -0.83 1.49
CA PHE A 133 4.79 0.31 1.09
C PHE A 133 5.49 0.00 -0.24
N SER A 134 5.09 0.68 -1.31
CA SER A 134 5.72 0.59 -2.62
C SER A 134 6.71 1.74 -2.85
N ASN A 135 7.97 1.39 -3.08
CA ASN A 135 9.08 2.25 -3.46
C ASN A 135 9.58 1.84 -4.85
N GLN A 136 8.68 1.82 -5.83
CA GLN A 136 9.04 1.53 -7.22
C GLN A 136 9.79 2.73 -7.83
N ASN A 137 10.88 2.48 -8.55
CA ASN A 137 11.65 3.52 -9.22
C ASN A 137 11.63 3.31 -10.73
N ARG A 138 11.35 4.38 -11.47
CA ARG A 138 11.57 4.39 -12.91
C ARG A 138 13.07 4.47 -13.17
N GLN A 139 13.63 3.50 -13.86
CA GLN A 139 14.97 3.67 -14.39
C GLN A 139 14.93 4.71 -15.49
N ILE A 140 15.72 5.75 -15.31
CA ILE A 140 16.02 6.74 -16.34
C ILE A 140 17.42 6.36 -16.81
N GLU A 141 17.53 5.61 -17.91
CA GLU A 141 18.83 5.42 -18.53
C GLU A 141 19.30 6.76 -19.09
N PRO A 142 20.46 7.29 -18.65
CA PRO A 142 21.06 8.42 -19.31
C PRO A 142 21.58 7.95 -20.67
N GLU A 143 20.88 8.29 -21.76
CA GLU A 143 21.43 8.08 -23.10
C GLU A 143 22.77 8.81 -23.19
N GLN A 144 23.84 8.06 -23.48
CA GLN A 144 25.16 8.61 -23.69
C GLN A 144 25.14 9.46 -24.97
N GLY A 145 24.91 10.76 -24.78
CA GLY A 145 25.28 11.82 -25.72
C GLY A 145 24.55 11.80 -27.04
N VAL A 146 23.27 12.19 -27.07
CA VAL A 146 22.65 13.13 -28.03
C VAL A 146 21.29 13.52 -27.43
N THR A 147 20.91 14.80 -27.56
CA THR A 147 19.66 15.39 -27.10
C THR A 147 18.43 14.81 -27.83
N GLN A 148 18.02 13.57 -27.56
CA GLN A 148 16.77 13.00 -28.07
C GLN A 148 16.03 12.16 -27.03
N GLN A 149 14.72 12.03 -27.28
CA GLN A 149 13.63 11.65 -26.36
C GLN A 149 13.97 10.49 -25.39
N MET A 150 13.75 10.74 -24.10
CA MET A 150 13.67 9.70 -23.06
C MET A 150 12.60 8.66 -23.44
N LYS A 151 13.01 7.57 -24.09
CA LYS A 151 12.17 6.37 -24.23
C LYS A 151 12.41 5.49 -23.03
N THR A 152 11.73 5.77 -21.93
CA THR A 152 11.51 4.74 -20.92
C THR A 152 10.43 3.80 -21.47
N SER A 153 10.82 2.66 -22.03
CA SER A 153 9.87 1.62 -22.50
C SER A 153 9.13 0.94 -21.34
N GLN A 154 9.53 1.23 -20.10
CA GLN A 154 9.05 0.54 -18.94
C GLN A 154 7.74 1.12 -18.41
N ASN A 155 6.70 0.28 -18.41
CA ASN A 155 5.44 0.52 -17.71
C ASN A 155 5.57 0.02 -16.27
N LEU A 156 5.52 0.95 -15.32
CA LEU A 156 5.49 0.69 -13.89
C LEU A 156 4.05 0.71 -13.37
N ASN A 157 3.46 -0.47 -13.24
CA ASN A 157 2.12 -0.63 -12.73
C ASN A 157 2.14 -1.23 -11.32
N LEU A 158 1.13 -0.87 -10.53
CA LEU A 158 0.83 -1.52 -9.26
C LEU A 158 -0.63 -1.98 -9.27
N ASN A 159 -0.84 -3.29 -9.24
CA ASN A 159 -2.13 -3.90 -8.98
C ASN A 159 -2.17 -4.39 -7.54
N PHE A 160 -3.10 -3.85 -6.76
CA PHE A 160 -3.29 -4.22 -5.36
C PHE A 160 -4.71 -4.75 -5.15
N THR A 161 -4.83 -5.97 -4.66
CA THR A 161 -6.12 -6.58 -4.33
C THR A 161 -6.15 -7.01 -2.88
N MET A 162 -7.15 -6.55 -2.16
CA MET A 162 -7.50 -6.97 -0.81
C MET A 162 -8.90 -7.59 -0.85
N LYS A 163 -9.02 -8.87 -0.50
CA LYS A 163 -10.30 -9.60 -0.57
C LYS A 163 -10.58 -10.38 0.70
N ASN A 164 -11.75 -10.18 1.30
CA ASN A 164 -12.13 -10.84 2.55
C ASN A 164 -11.05 -10.66 3.63
N VAL A 165 -10.64 -9.41 3.83
CA VAL A 165 -9.63 -9.05 4.84
C VAL A 165 -10.30 -8.26 5.94
N ASN A 166 -10.06 -8.67 7.18
CA ASN A 166 -10.55 -7.97 8.36
C ASN A 166 -9.37 -7.36 9.14
N SER A 167 -9.40 -6.07 9.36
CA SER A 167 -8.36 -5.33 10.07
C SER A 167 -8.97 -4.41 11.13
N PRO A 168 -9.41 -4.98 12.28
CA PRO A 168 -9.92 -4.20 13.39
C PRO A 168 -8.74 -3.56 14.14
N GLY A 169 -8.37 -2.33 13.78
CA GLY A 169 -7.34 -1.59 14.51
C GLY A 169 -5.95 -1.67 13.90
N TYR A 170 -5.76 -0.94 12.80
CA TYR A 170 -4.41 -0.60 12.31
C TYR A 170 -3.64 0.26 13.33
N GLY A 171 -4.34 1.11 14.07
CA GLY A 171 -3.72 1.98 15.06
C GLY A 171 -3.23 3.31 14.48
N VAL A 172 -2.11 3.80 15.02
CA VAL A 172 -1.49 5.04 14.58
C VAL A 172 -0.77 4.84 13.26
N ILE A 173 -1.35 5.36 12.18
CA ILE A 173 -0.73 5.35 10.86
C ILE A 173 -0.26 6.75 10.49
N LYS A 174 0.99 6.88 10.05
CA LYS A 174 1.49 8.15 9.55
C LYS A 174 0.89 8.48 8.18
N GLN A 175 0.87 7.50 7.27
CA GLN A 175 0.30 7.66 5.93
C GLN A 175 0.07 6.32 5.21
N GLY A 176 -1.05 6.18 4.53
CA GLY A 176 -1.31 5.05 3.62
C GLY A 176 -1.33 3.67 4.28
N GLY A 177 -2.07 3.47 5.37
CA GLY A 177 -2.13 2.21 6.13
C GLY A 177 -2.48 0.99 5.27
N VAL A 178 -3.38 1.13 4.31
CA VAL A 178 -3.63 0.06 3.33
C VAL A 178 -2.52 0.05 2.28
N VAL A 179 -2.31 1.16 1.59
CA VAL A 179 -1.22 1.28 0.60
C VAL A 179 -0.61 2.66 0.64
N LYS A 180 0.72 2.71 0.63
CA LYS A 180 1.48 3.90 0.28
C LYS A 180 2.35 3.65 -0.95
N VAL A 181 2.15 4.46 -1.99
CA VAL A 181 3.04 4.52 -3.15
C VAL A 181 3.93 5.76 -3.01
N LYS A 182 5.23 5.54 -2.76
CA LYS A 182 6.18 6.61 -2.45
C LYS A 182 6.54 7.46 -3.66
N ASN A 183 6.89 6.81 -4.78
CA ASN A 183 7.28 7.49 -6.02
C ASN A 183 6.15 7.39 -7.04
N LYS A 184 6.10 8.32 -8.00
CA LYS A 184 5.13 8.23 -9.09
C LYS A 184 5.37 6.98 -9.92
N ILE A 185 4.30 6.22 -10.13
CA ILE A 185 4.23 5.07 -11.05
C ILE A 185 3.32 5.42 -12.23
N ASP A 186 3.26 4.57 -13.25
CA ASP A 186 2.45 4.84 -14.44
C ASP A 186 0.96 4.68 -14.15
N ASN A 187 0.57 3.52 -13.59
CA ASN A 187 -0.81 3.21 -13.27
C ASN A 187 -0.93 2.50 -11.91
N PHE A 188 -2.02 2.81 -11.20
CA PHE A 188 -2.37 2.16 -9.94
C PHE A 188 -3.80 1.62 -10.01
N PHE A 189 -3.95 0.33 -9.73
CA PHE A 189 -5.24 -0.35 -9.65
C PHE A 189 -5.38 -0.92 -8.25
N ILE A 190 -6.42 -0.52 -7.54
CA ILE A 190 -6.72 -1.02 -6.19
C ILE A 190 -8.14 -1.55 -6.11
N GLN A 191 -8.25 -2.76 -5.57
CA GLN A 191 -9.52 -3.43 -5.29
C GLN A 191 -9.58 -3.79 -3.79
N ILE A 192 -10.63 -3.34 -3.11
CA ILE A 192 -10.95 -3.73 -1.73
C ILE A 192 -12.34 -4.35 -1.77
N ILE A 193 -12.41 -5.66 -1.55
CA ILE A 193 -13.61 -6.46 -1.78
C ILE A 193 -13.92 -7.28 -0.51
N ASP A 194 -15.19 -7.29 -0.08
CA ASP A 194 -15.64 -8.09 1.08
C ASP A 194 -14.81 -7.83 2.36
N SER A 195 -14.27 -6.63 2.54
CA SER A 195 -13.25 -6.35 3.57
C SER A 195 -13.74 -5.37 4.63
N GLN A 196 -13.20 -5.50 5.85
CA GLN A 196 -13.45 -4.61 6.98
C GLN A 196 -12.14 -3.94 7.39
N ILE A 197 -12.09 -2.61 7.34
CA ILE A 197 -10.90 -1.80 7.67
C ILE A 197 -11.31 -0.78 8.72
N GLU A 198 -10.68 -0.84 9.90
CA GLU A 198 -11.05 0.03 11.00
C GLU A 198 -9.85 0.68 11.69
N ALA A 199 -10.13 1.81 12.33
CA ALA A 199 -9.24 2.47 13.28
C ALA A 199 -7.86 2.81 12.67
N LEU A 200 -7.90 3.66 11.64
CA LEU A 200 -6.75 4.26 10.99
C LEU A 200 -6.66 5.73 11.40
N TYR A 201 -5.67 6.11 12.21
CA TYR A 201 -5.57 7.50 12.67
C TYR A 201 -4.15 8.05 12.57
N THR A 202 -4.01 9.26 12.03
CA THR A 202 -2.75 10.01 12.11
C THR A 202 -2.72 10.78 13.44
N LEU A 203 -1.60 10.76 14.17
CA LEU A 203 -1.42 11.61 15.35
C LEU A 203 -1.40 13.09 14.96
N LEU A 204 -1.95 13.95 15.81
CA LEU A 204 -1.72 15.40 15.73
C LEU A 204 -0.24 15.65 16.00
N ASP A 205 0.50 16.08 14.98
CA ASP A 205 1.88 16.52 15.13
C ASP A 205 2.04 17.85 14.40
N ASP A 206 2.24 18.93 15.16
CA ASP A 206 2.41 20.28 14.63
C ASP A 206 3.64 20.43 13.72
N LYS A 207 4.57 19.45 13.75
CA LYS A 207 5.73 19.39 12.86
C LYS A 207 5.48 18.60 11.58
N MET A 208 4.43 17.77 11.50
CA MET A 208 4.14 16.94 10.33
C MET A 208 3.18 17.63 9.37
N ILE A 209 3.70 18.62 8.66
CA ILE A 209 2.95 19.31 7.60
C ILE A 209 2.86 18.38 6.39
N ASN A 210 1.63 18.03 5.97
CA ASN A 210 1.25 17.34 4.72
C ASN A 210 1.20 15.80 4.68
N THR A 211 0.84 15.10 5.77
CA THR A 211 0.47 13.67 5.64
C THR A 211 -0.96 13.54 5.09
N ASN A 212 -1.09 13.17 3.83
CA ASN A 212 -2.38 13.02 3.15
C ASN A 212 -2.78 11.54 3.01
N GLY A 213 -4.08 11.22 3.02
CA GLY A 213 -4.56 9.85 2.80
C GLY A 213 -4.11 8.87 3.88
N THR A 214 -4.86 8.75 4.98
CA THR A 214 -4.48 7.83 6.08
C THR A 214 -4.55 6.37 5.65
N GLY A 215 -5.50 5.97 4.81
CA GLY A 215 -5.64 4.60 4.31
C GLY A 215 -4.87 4.35 3.01
N ILE A 216 -5.10 5.18 1.99
CA ILE A 216 -4.48 5.05 0.67
C ILE A 216 -3.82 6.37 0.30
N PHE A 217 -2.54 6.30 -0.06
CA PHE A 217 -1.80 7.41 -0.63
C PHE A 217 -1.11 6.99 -1.91
N CYS A 218 -1.48 7.63 -3.03
CA CYS A 218 -0.92 7.30 -4.33
C CYS A 218 -0.84 8.51 -5.26
N HIS A 219 0.28 8.58 -5.99
CA HIS A 219 0.47 9.49 -7.11
C HIS A 219 0.89 8.69 -8.34
N THR A 220 0.26 8.93 -9.48
CA THR A 220 0.64 8.30 -10.76
C THR A 220 0.77 9.32 -11.88
N TYR A 221 1.44 8.94 -12.96
CA TYR A 221 1.52 9.74 -14.18
C TYR A 221 0.20 9.70 -14.96
N TYR A 222 -0.38 8.52 -15.13
CA TYR A 222 -1.51 8.33 -16.04
C TYR A 222 -2.81 8.11 -15.29
N SER A 223 -2.95 6.97 -14.60
CA SER A 223 -4.25 6.57 -14.07
C SER A 223 -4.21 5.99 -12.66
N ILE A 224 -5.30 6.23 -11.93
CA ILE A 224 -5.67 5.54 -10.70
C ILE A 224 -7.08 4.97 -10.87
N HIS A 225 -7.24 3.69 -10.60
CA HIS A 225 -8.51 2.98 -10.60
C HIS A 225 -8.77 2.36 -9.23
N VAL A 226 -9.84 2.78 -8.58
CA VAL A 226 -10.25 2.30 -7.26
C VAL A 226 -11.59 1.57 -7.37
N LEU A 227 -11.64 0.35 -6.86
CA LEU A 227 -12.87 -0.40 -6.61
C LEU A 227 -12.97 -0.73 -5.11
N ILE A 228 -14.06 -0.29 -4.48
CA ILE A 228 -14.43 -0.72 -3.13
C ILE A 228 -15.80 -1.38 -3.22
N GLU A 229 -15.89 -2.66 -2.92
CA GLU A 229 -17.09 -3.46 -3.10
C GLU A 229 -17.40 -4.29 -1.84
N ASN A 230 -18.66 -4.25 -1.39
CA ASN A 230 -19.14 -5.02 -0.25
C ASN A 230 -18.24 -4.89 1.00
N SER A 231 -17.72 -3.69 1.26
CA SER A 231 -16.69 -3.48 2.29
C SER A 231 -17.16 -2.46 3.34
N SER A 232 -16.62 -2.55 4.56
CA SER A 232 -16.84 -1.59 5.64
C SER A 232 -15.54 -0.88 5.98
N ILE A 233 -15.53 0.45 5.91
CA ILE A 233 -14.38 1.28 6.31
C ILE A 233 -14.85 2.24 7.41
N SER A 234 -14.31 2.09 8.61
CA SER A 234 -14.77 2.84 9.78
C SER A 234 -13.64 3.46 10.59
N SER A 235 -13.95 4.53 11.32
CA SER A 235 -13.04 5.14 12.30
C SER A 235 -11.69 5.57 11.70
N VAL A 236 -11.74 6.30 10.58
CA VAL A 236 -10.54 6.78 9.88
C VAL A 236 -10.38 8.29 10.11
N ALA A 237 -9.26 8.71 10.67
CA ALA A 237 -8.98 10.12 10.90
C ALA A 237 -7.64 10.54 10.29
N ASN A 238 -7.67 11.55 9.43
CA ASN A 238 -6.46 12.28 9.04
C ASN A 238 -6.43 13.63 9.78
N ASN A 239 -5.65 13.71 10.85
CA ASN A 239 -5.51 14.89 11.68
C ASN A 239 -4.43 15.89 11.21
N ASN A 240 -3.75 15.63 10.09
CA ASN A 240 -2.60 16.43 9.65
C ASN A 240 -2.70 16.93 8.20
N GLY A 241 -3.49 16.28 7.35
CA GLY A 241 -3.56 16.62 5.93
C GLY A 241 -4.96 16.46 5.33
N ALA A 242 -4.99 16.28 4.01
CA ALA A 242 -6.17 16.07 3.21
C ALA A 242 -6.41 14.58 2.93
N GLY A 243 -7.65 14.21 2.62
CA GLY A 243 -8.01 12.81 2.34
C GLY A 243 -8.00 11.99 3.63
N GLY A 244 -9.16 11.82 4.26
CA GLY A 244 -9.26 11.01 5.48
C GLY A 244 -8.85 9.57 5.20
N PHE A 245 -9.54 8.90 4.27
CA PHE A 245 -9.14 7.57 3.83
C PHE A 245 -8.19 7.62 2.63
N MET A 246 -8.49 8.39 1.58
CA MET A 246 -7.70 8.37 0.34
C MET A 246 -7.14 9.73 -0.05
N TYR A 247 -5.91 9.75 -0.54
CA TYR A 247 -5.35 10.83 -1.34
C TYR A 247 -4.82 10.26 -2.65
N LEU A 248 -5.42 10.71 -3.75
CA LEU A 248 -5.18 10.17 -5.10
C LEU A 248 -4.80 11.31 -6.05
N GLU A 249 -3.64 11.21 -6.69
CA GLU A 249 -3.19 12.20 -7.66
C GLU A 249 -2.79 11.54 -8.99
N ALA A 250 -3.52 11.83 -10.07
CA ALA A 250 -3.23 11.31 -11.41
C ALA A 250 -3.89 12.16 -12.50
N SER A 251 -3.56 11.91 -13.77
CA SER A 251 -4.29 12.53 -14.89
C SER A 251 -5.74 12.04 -14.91
N ILE A 252 -5.96 10.74 -14.74
CA ILE A 252 -7.27 10.09 -14.72
C ILE A 252 -7.46 9.37 -13.38
N VAL A 253 -8.54 9.67 -12.67
CA VAL A 253 -8.90 8.97 -11.43
C VAL A 253 -10.32 8.44 -11.55
N ASN A 254 -10.47 7.12 -11.50
CA ASN A 254 -11.75 6.43 -11.52
C ASN A 254 -12.00 5.78 -10.16
N VAL A 255 -13.08 6.14 -9.49
CA VAL A 255 -13.46 5.57 -8.18
C VAL A 255 -14.83 4.93 -8.30
N ASN A 256 -14.91 3.63 -8.06
CA ASN A 256 -16.12 2.83 -8.09
C ASN A 256 -16.38 2.25 -6.69
N ILE A 257 -17.52 2.60 -6.08
CA ILE A 257 -17.88 2.17 -4.74
C ILE A 257 -19.25 1.49 -4.81
N LYS A 258 -19.33 0.24 -4.36
CA LYS A 258 -20.54 -0.59 -4.43
C LYS A 258 -20.84 -1.26 -3.11
N ALA A 259 -22.11 -1.21 -2.70
CA ALA A 259 -22.61 -1.94 -1.53
C ALA A 259 -21.71 -1.83 -0.28
N SER A 260 -21.08 -0.68 -0.07
CA SER A 260 -20.05 -0.48 0.97
C SER A 260 -20.50 0.54 2.01
N GLN A 261 -20.01 0.38 3.24
CA GLN A 261 -20.34 1.21 4.39
C GLN A 261 -19.11 2.03 4.82
N PHE A 262 -19.34 3.30 5.15
CA PHE A 262 -18.29 4.24 5.55
C PHE A 262 -18.73 5.02 6.78
N GLU A 263 -17.97 4.89 7.87
CA GLU A 263 -18.35 5.49 9.16
C GLU A 263 -17.19 6.25 9.80
N TRP A 264 -17.48 7.39 10.41
CA TRP A 264 -16.50 8.16 11.19
C TRP A 264 -15.20 8.46 10.43
N ILE A 265 -15.31 8.84 9.16
CA ILE A 265 -14.17 9.21 8.32
C ILE A 265 -14.00 10.73 8.30
N THR A 266 -12.84 11.21 8.75
CA THR A 266 -12.53 12.64 8.88
C THR A 266 -11.16 13.00 8.32
N SER A 267 -11.03 14.26 7.94
CA SER A 267 -9.79 14.89 7.47
C SER A 267 -9.72 16.29 8.09
N ARG A 268 -8.52 16.75 8.48
CA ARG A 268 -8.28 18.09 9.03
C ARG A 268 -8.37 19.15 7.95
N LEU A 269 -7.85 18.85 6.76
CA LEU A 269 -7.89 19.75 5.61
C LEU A 269 -9.04 19.35 4.67
N GLU A 270 -8.79 19.22 3.38
CA GLU A 270 -9.79 18.85 2.38
C GLU A 270 -10.07 17.34 2.33
N GLY A 271 -11.18 16.98 1.69
CA GLY A 271 -11.49 15.60 1.32
C GLY A 271 -11.73 14.68 2.52
N GLY A 272 -12.90 14.78 3.16
CA GLY A 272 -13.25 13.97 4.33
C GLY A 272 -12.99 12.49 4.11
N PHE A 273 -13.62 11.88 3.10
CA PHE A 273 -13.31 10.51 2.68
C PHE A 273 -12.09 10.45 1.76
N ALA A 274 -12.11 11.23 0.67
CA ALA A 274 -11.07 11.23 -0.35
C ALA A 274 -10.72 12.64 -0.81
N MET A 275 -9.44 12.86 -1.08
CA MET A 275 -8.91 13.99 -1.84
C MET A 275 -8.42 13.49 -3.18
N ILE A 276 -8.97 14.03 -4.27
CA ILE A 276 -8.61 13.65 -5.64
C ILE A 276 -8.01 14.87 -6.33
N VAL A 277 -6.76 14.74 -6.79
CA VAL A 277 -6.02 15.79 -7.49
C VAL A 277 -5.80 15.34 -8.92
N SER A 278 -6.49 15.99 -9.86
CA SER A 278 -6.26 15.74 -11.28
C SER A 278 -5.14 16.63 -11.82
N GLN A 279 -4.16 16.01 -12.49
CA GLN A 279 -3.05 16.74 -13.12
C GLN A 279 -3.35 17.18 -14.56
N ILE A 280 -4.62 17.26 -15.00
CA ILE A 280 -4.93 17.76 -16.33
C ILE A 280 -4.39 19.19 -16.42
N GLU A 281 -3.25 19.34 -17.10
CA GLU A 281 -2.61 20.62 -17.35
C GLU A 281 -3.66 21.54 -17.97
N LYS A 282 -3.71 22.79 -17.49
CA LYS A 282 -4.56 23.84 -18.04
C LYS A 282 -4.38 23.90 -19.57
N TRP A 283 -5.20 23.18 -20.31
CA TRP A 283 -5.46 23.53 -21.70
C TRP A 283 -6.08 24.92 -21.69
N ASN A 284 -5.63 25.79 -22.59
CA ASN A 284 -5.81 27.25 -22.63
C ASN A 284 -7.28 27.78 -22.66
N SER A 285 -8.28 27.01 -22.25
CA SER A 285 -9.66 27.46 -22.01
C SER A 285 -10.03 27.15 -20.57
N GLY A 286 -9.77 28.10 -19.67
CA GLY A 286 -9.86 27.92 -18.22
C GLY A 286 -11.19 27.33 -17.74
N ILE A 287 -11.09 26.26 -16.94
CA ILE A 287 -11.92 25.89 -15.78
C ILE A 287 -11.18 24.74 -15.10
N LEU A 288 -10.68 24.97 -13.88
CA LEU A 288 -10.22 23.92 -12.96
C LEU A 288 -11.46 23.32 -12.29
N ARG A 289 -11.75 22.03 -12.47
CA ARG A 289 -12.79 21.32 -11.71
C ARG A 289 -12.14 20.58 -10.54
N TYR A 290 -12.25 21.14 -9.34
CA TYR A 290 -12.04 20.38 -8.11
C TYR A 290 -13.36 19.69 -7.76
N THR A 291 -13.40 18.36 -7.78
CA THR A 291 -14.56 17.61 -7.26
C THR A 291 -14.38 17.46 -5.75
N LYS A 292 -14.99 18.35 -4.97
CA LYS A 292 -15.01 18.26 -3.51
C LYS A 292 -16.17 17.36 -3.07
N PHE A 293 -15.86 16.26 -2.39
CA PHE A 293 -16.85 15.43 -1.71
C PHE A 293 -17.18 16.07 -0.35
N GLN A 294 -18.37 16.66 -0.21
CA GLN A 294 -18.88 17.13 1.08
C GLN A 294 -19.90 16.15 1.64
N ARG A 295 -19.75 15.85 2.94
CA ARG A 295 -20.61 14.95 3.72
C ARG A 295 -22.05 15.49 3.75
N TYR A 296 -22.99 14.77 3.16
CA TYR A 296 -24.42 14.88 3.50
C TYR A 296 -24.76 13.74 4.47
N ASN A 297 -25.44 14.07 5.57
CA ASN A 297 -25.84 13.12 6.62
C ASN A 297 -26.89 12.06 6.17
N ARG A 298 -27.12 11.87 4.87
CA ARG A 298 -27.93 10.80 4.30
C ARG A 298 -27.36 10.42 2.93
N GLY A 299 -26.82 9.20 2.82
CA GLY A 299 -26.47 8.50 1.57
C GLY A 299 -25.61 9.27 0.57
N LEU A 300 -24.31 8.96 0.51
CA LEU A 300 -23.45 9.42 -0.58
C LEU A 300 -23.85 8.66 -1.86
N GLN A 301 -24.55 9.30 -2.80
CA GLN A 301 -24.67 8.82 -4.18
C GLN A 301 -23.73 9.63 -5.08
N LEU A 302 -22.95 8.92 -5.89
CA LEU A 302 -22.06 9.48 -6.90
C LEU A 302 -22.60 9.15 -8.29
N PHE A 303 -22.59 10.15 -9.17
CA PHE A 303 -22.77 10.01 -10.61
C PHE A 303 -21.43 10.21 -11.32
#